data_AF-A0A3B6SPA9-F1
#
_entry.id   AF-A0A3B6SPA9-F1
#
_cell.length_a   1.000
_cell.length_b   1.000
_cell.length_c   1.000
_cell.angle_alpha   90.00
_cell.angle_beta   90.00
_cell.angle_gamma   90.00
#
_symmetry.space_group_name_H-M   'P 1'
#
loop_
_entity.id
_entity.type
_entity.pdbx_description
1 polymer ?
#
loop_
_entity_poly.entity_id
_entity_poly.type
_entity_poly.pdbx_seq_one_letter_code
_entity_poly.pdbx_strand_id
1 'polypeptide(L)'
;MATTFRHIFLKAAEAFCWLICTISGMLLLVLALTLFASTSSTHPSPSSAPTASSTSYHGTCDEDELHRLMATHVGYVVCAMAIAMLLMVFVRKVADGAAKDHERVAASEDAAYKAAYDAAEVAKEAIGRAEKEVKELNDPRRVNLALGVLEGDQALADARKKLDACVQEYRRATDKVERLKPKEGIARLNKRWRIAARSAFSLAICAHYIGLGCVGFAFYYSLEIETKCMTSFLTILLFVLTGVVSTTIHGLLLWVSLTQN
;
A
#
# COMPACT_ATOMS: atom_id res chain seq x y z
N MET A 1 16.54 -6.42 -5.41
CA MET A 1 15.69 -5.26 -5.04
C MET A 1 14.20 -5.45 -5.26
N ALA A 2 13.70 -6.23 -6.24
CA ALA A 2 12.25 -6.37 -6.49
C ALA A 2 11.42 -7.16 -5.43
N THR A 3 12.07 -7.91 -4.52
CA THR A 3 11.41 -8.69 -3.45
C THR A 3 10.88 -7.80 -2.32
N THR A 4 11.50 -6.64 -2.09
CA THR A 4 11.07 -5.70 -1.04
C THR A 4 9.79 -4.96 -1.43
N PHE A 5 9.49 -4.81 -2.73
CA PHE A 5 8.43 -3.94 -3.22
C PHE A 5 7.01 -4.54 -3.15
N ARG A 6 6.84 -5.86 -3.32
CA ARG A 6 5.52 -6.54 -3.33
C ARG A 6 4.91 -6.75 -1.94
N HIS A 7 5.73 -6.79 -0.90
CA HIS A 7 5.26 -6.79 0.48
C HIS A 7 4.60 -5.45 0.88
N ILE A 8 4.83 -4.37 0.14
CA ILE A 8 4.38 -3.03 0.53
C ILE A 8 2.88 -2.86 0.29
N PHE A 9 2.32 -3.30 -0.85
CA PHE A 9 0.87 -3.18 -1.09
C PHE A 9 0.04 -3.95 -0.05
N LEU A 10 0.41 -5.20 0.25
CA LEU A 10 -0.32 -6.01 1.24
C LEU A 10 -0.18 -5.44 2.65
N LYS A 11 1.02 -4.97 3.03
CA LYS A 11 1.21 -4.27 4.30
C LYS A 11 0.47 -2.94 4.37
N ALA A 12 0.37 -2.21 3.26
CA ALA A 12 -0.41 -0.97 3.18
C ALA A 12 -1.91 -1.24 3.30
N ALA A 13 -2.41 -2.30 2.66
CA ALA A 13 -3.79 -2.75 2.80
C ALA A 13 -4.11 -3.23 4.22
N GLU A 14 -3.20 -3.96 4.85
CA GLU A 14 -3.32 -4.38 6.25
C GLU A 14 -3.28 -3.19 7.21
N ALA A 15 -2.31 -2.29 7.06
CA ALA A 15 -2.22 -1.06 7.84
C ALA A 15 -3.45 -0.17 7.68
N PHE A 16 -4.02 -0.11 6.47
CA PHE A 16 -5.26 0.62 6.21
C PHE A 16 -6.49 -0.07 6.82
N CYS A 17 -6.56 -1.41 6.83
CA CYS A 17 -7.57 -2.13 7.59
C CYS A 17 -7.49 -1.82 9.10
N TRP A 18 -6.29 -1.81 9.67
CA TRP A 18 -6.07 -1.41 11.07
C TRP A 18 -6.51 0.03 11.30
N LEU A 19 -6.14 0.96 10.41
CA LEU A 19 -6.53 2.36 10.46
C LEU A 19 -8.07 2.51 10.46
N ILE A 20 -8.77 1.82 9.55
CA ILE A 20 -10.23 1.80 9.51
C ILE A 20 -10.79 1.30 10.84
N CYS A 21 -10.30 0.17 11.36
CA CYS A 21 -10.81 -0.40 12.61
C CYS A 21 -10.59 0.53 13.82
N THR A 22 -9.40 1.12 13.95
CA THR A 22 -9.07 2.03 15.05
C THR A 22 -9.89 3.32 14.98
N ILE A 23 -10.04 3.90 13.78
CA ILE A 23 -10.81 5.12 13.58
C ILE A 23 -12.31 4.86 13.73
N SER A 24 -12.83 3.73 13.23
CA SER A 24 -14.24 3.36 13.36
C SER A 24 -14.70 3.31 14.82
N GLY A 25 -13.88 2.79 15.73
CA GLY A 25 -14.20 2.75 17.16
C GLY A 25 -14.31 4.14 17.79
N MET A 26 -13.41 5.06 17.41
CA MET A 26 -13.44 6.46 17.85
C MET A 26 -14.64 7.22 17.25
N LEU A 27 -14.97 6.94 15.99
CA LEU A 27 -16.12 7.55 15.31
C LEU A 27 -17.47 7.08 15.89
N LEU A 28 -17.60 5.79 16.18
CA LEU A 28 -18.80 5.24 16.84
C LEU A 28 -18.97 5.82 18.26
N LEU A 29 -17.87 6.08 18.97
CA LEU A 29 -17.90 6.74 20.27
C LEU A 29 -18.39 8.20 20.16
N VAL A 30 -17.88 8.97 19.19
CA VAL A 30 -18.34 10.35 18.93
C VAL A 30 -19.80 10.37 18.46
N LEU A 31 -20.19 9.43 17.60
CA LEU A 31 -21.57 9.25 17.17
C LEU A 31 -22.51 8.94 18.33
N ALA A 32 -22.11 8.03 19.23
CA ALA A 32 -22.90 7.72 20.42
C ALA A 32 -23.06 8.96 21.31
N LEU A 33 -21.97 9.68 21.59
CA LEU A 33 -22.00 10.88 22.43
C LEU A 33 -22.89 12.01 21.84
N THR A 34 -22.84 12.22 20.52
CA THR A 34 -23.66 13.23 19.83
C THR A 34 -25.14 12.85 19.73
N LEU A 35 -25.46 11.56 19.53
CA LEU A 35 -26.84 11.05 19.51
C LEU A 35 -27.52 11.09 20.89
N PHE A 36 -26.80 10.75 21.97
CA PHE A 36 -27.36 10.78 23.34
C PHE A 36 -27.46 12.19 23.93
N ALA A 37 -26.62 13.13 23.50
CA ALA A 37 -26.77 14.54 23.86
C ALA A 37 -28.05 15.15 23.27
N SER A 38 -28.46 14.71 22.08
CA SER A 38 -29.65 15.23 21.37
C SER A 38 -30.99 14.77 21.98
N THR A 39 -31.00 13.68 22.76
CA THR A 39 -32.22 13.18 23.42
C THR A 39 -32.44 13.74 24.82
N SER A 40 -31.48 14.48 25.37
CA SER A 40 -31.54 15.01 26.76
C SER A 40 -31.95 16.48 26.86
N SER A 41 -32.12 17.20 25.75
CA SER A 41 -32.58 18.60 25.73
C SER A 41 -34.09 18.77 25.45
N THR A 42 -34.83 17.70 25.12
CA THR A 42 -36.27 17.78 24.84
C THR A 42 -37.11 17.61 26.11
N HIS A 43 -37.00 18.54 27.06
CA HIS A 43 -38.09 18.75 28.02
C HIS A 43 -39.15 19.65 27.34
N PRO A 44 -40.35 19.13 27.02
CA PRO A 44 -41.42 19.99 26.52
C PRO A 44 -41.86 20.93 27.65
N SER A 45 -41.47 22.20 27.57
CA SER A 45 -42.04 23.23 28.45
C SER A 45 -43.50 23.49 28.04
N PRO A 46 -44.45 23.50 28.98
CA PRO A 46 -45.85 23.77 28.68
C PRO A 46 -46.04 25.26 28.37
N SER A 47 -46.47 25.52 27.14
CA SER A 47 -47.24 26.66 26.63
C SER A 47 -47.31 27.93 27.51
N SER A 48 -46.81 29.05 26.99
CA SER A 48 -47.35 30.40 27.25
C SER A 48 -46.94 31.37 26.13
N ALA A 49 -47.94 31.79 25.34
CA ALA A 49 -48.13 32.95 24.45
C ALA A 49 -46.93 33.70 23.77
N PRO A 50 -47.11 34.17 22.51
CA PRO A 50 -46.08 34.89 21.78
C PRO A 50 -45.99 36.35 22.25
N THR A 51 -44.81 36.81 22.62
CA THR A 51 -44.52 38.27 22.68
C THR A 51 -43.40 38.58 21.70
N ALA A 52 -43.73 39.42 20.72
CA ALA A 52 -42.77 39.95 19.77
C ALA A 52 -41.93 41.08 20.40
N SER A 53 -40.75 41.28 19.80
CA SER A 53 -39.76 42.34 20.01
C SER A 53 -38.70 42.10 21.09
N SER A 54 -37.52 41.66 20.64
CA SER A 54 -36.32 42.47 20.83
C SER A 54 -35.35 42.23 19.67
N THR A 55 -35.12 43.29 18.91
CA THR A 55 -34.00 43.43 17.98
C THR A 55 -32.72 43.56 18.82
N SER A 56 -31.90 42.51 18.87
CA SER A 56 -30.49 42.61 19.23
C SER A 56 -29.65 41.93 18.15
N TYR A 57 -28.87 42.76 17.45
CA TYR A 57 -27.80 42.39 16.55
C TYR A 57 -26.80 41.46 17.25
N HIS A 58 -26.96 40.16 17.09
CA HIS A 58 -25.93 39.13 17.12
C HIS A 58 -26.59 37.89 16.51
N GLY A 59 -26.12 37.44 15.34
CA GLY A 59 -26.67 36.27 14.65
C GLY A 59 -26.70 35.08 15.61
N THR A 60 -27.89 34.75 16.09
CA THR A 60 -28.12 33.63 17.00
C THR A 60 -27.82 32.35 16.25
N CYS A 61 -26.90 31.56 16.79
CA CYS A 61 -26.56 30.21 16.32
C CYS A 61 -27.86 29.41 16.10
N ASP A 62 -28.12 28.96 14.87
CA ASP A 62 -29.30 28.14 14.55
C ASP A 62 -28.98 26.67 14.86
N GLU A 63 -29.23 26.28 16.11
CA GLU A 63 -28.90 24.95 16.63
C GLU A 63 -29.64 23.82 15.89
N ASP A 64 -30.90 24.05 15.50
CA ASP A 64 -31.72 23.05 14.79
C ASP A 64 -31.13 22.74 13.40
N GLU A 65 -30.70 23.79 12.68
CA GLU A 65 -30.02 23.62 11.39
C GLU A 65 -28.66 22.92 11.56
N LEU A 66 -27.88 23.26 12.59
CA LEU A 66 -26.61 22.59 12.89
C LEU A 66 -26.81 21.11 13.21
N HIS A 67 -27.81 20.76 14.02
CA HIS A 67 -28.18 19.37 14.30
C HIS A 67 -28.59 18.60 13.04
N ARG A 68 -29.36 19.23 12.13
CA ARG A 68 -29.73 18.63 10.84
C ARG A 68 -28.52 18.38 9.94
N LEU A 69 -27.60 19.34 9.89
CA LEU A 69 -26.34 19.22 9.15
C LEU A 69 -25.47 18.12 9.73
N MET A 70 -25.35 18.02 11.06
CA MET A 70 -24.66 16.92 11.74
C MET A 70 -25.25 15.57 11.35
N ALA A 71 -26.57 15.40 11.46
CA ALA A 71 -27.24 14.13 11.11
C ALA A 71 -26.97 13.71 9.65
N THR A 72 -26.95 14.68 8.73
CA THR A 72 -26.64 14.45 7.32
C THR A 72 -25.20 13.97 7.13
N HIS A 73 -24.24 14.63 7.78
CA HIS A 73 -22.82 14.26 7.73
C HIS A 73 -22.59 12.89 8.37
N VAL A 74 -23.24 12.60 9.49
CA VAL A 74 -23.24 11.29 10.14
C VAL A 74 -23.70 10.19 9.17
N GLY A 75 -24.78 10.42 8.41
CA GLY A 75 -25.23 9.50 7.36
C GLY A 75 -24.15 9.24 6.31
N TYR A 76 -23.49 10.30 5.82
CA TYR A 76 -22.39 10.16 4.86
C TYR A 76 -21.18 9.41 5.44
N VAL A 77 -20.84 9.62 6.71
CA VAL A 77 -19.77 8.88 7.39
C VAL A 77 -20.09 7.39 7.40
N VAL A 78 -21.29 6.99 7.82
CA VAL A 78 -21.70 5.58 7.87
C VAL A 78 -21.61 4.94 6.48
N CYS A 79 -22.12 5.62 5.44
CA CYS A 79 -22.04 5.14 4.06
C CYS A 79 -20.58 5.00 3.58
N ALA A 80 -19.76 6.02 3.81
CA ALA A 80 -18.36 6.03 3.42
C ALA A 80 -17.56 4.90 4.09
N MET A 81 -17.78 4.68 5.39
CA MET A 81 -17.15 3.60 6.14
C MET A 81 -17.61 2.22 5.66
N ALA A 82 -18.91 2.04 5.40
CA ALA A 82 -19.44 0.80 4.85
C ALA A 82 -18.82 0.48 3.48
N ILE A 83 -18.74 1.47 2.58
CA ILE A 83 -18.10 1.33 1.27
C ILE A 83 -16.62 0.96 1.43
N ALA A 84 -15.87 1.67 2.27
CA ALA A 84 -14.46 1.40 2.50
C ALA A 84 -14.25 -0.03 3.04
N MET A 85 -15.04 -0.47 4.02
CA MET A 85 -14.97 -1.83 4.56
C MET A 85 -15.29 -2.89 3.51
N LEU A 86 -16.36 -2.73 2.72
CA LEU A 86 -16.74 -3.69 1.68
C LEU A 86 -15.64 -3.83 0.61
N LEU A 87 -15.06 -2.71 0.19
CA LEU A 87 -13.94 -2.70 -0.75
C LEU A 87 -12.70 -3.37 -0.15
N MET A 88 -12.41 -3.16 1.12
CA MET A 88 -11.29 -3.83 1.79
C MET A 88 -11.51 -5.33 1.99
N VAL A 89 -12.74 -5.76 2.27
CA VAL A 89 -13.11 -7.18 2.27
C VAL A 89 -12.85 -7.80 0.90
N PHE A 90 -13.24 -7.12 -0.18
CA PHE A 90 -12.94 -7.56 -1.54
C PHE A 90 -11.42 -7.67 -1.79
N VAL A 91 -10.64 -6.64 -1.46
CA VAL A 91 -9.17 -6.65 -1.61
C VAL A 91 -8.55 -7.81 -0.85
N ARG A 92 -8.98 -8.05 0.39
CA ARG A 92 -8.52 -9.16 1.22
C ARG A 92 -8.86 -10.51 0.60
N LYS A 93 -10.09 -10.70 0.13
CA LYS A 93 -10.50 -11.96 -0.53
C LYS A 93 -9.69 -12.24 -1.80
N VAL A 94 -9.40 -11.22 -2.58
CA VAL A 94 -8.56 -11.35 -3.79
C VAL A 94 -7.11 -11.69 -3.41
N ALA A 95 -6.57 -11.07 -2.35
CA ALA A 95 -5.24 -11.39 -1.83
C ALA A 95 -5.14 -12.82 -1.28
N ASP A 96 -6.11 -13.24 -0.47
CA ASP A 96 -6.18 -14.60 0.09
C ASP A 96 -6.32 -15.65 -1.02
N GLY A 97 -7.10 -15.34 -2.06
CA GLY A 97 -7.21 -16.18 -3.26
C GLY A 97 -5.87 -16.34 -3.98
N ALA A 98 -5.16 -15.22 -4.19
CA ALA A 98 -3.81 -15.25 -4.79
C ALA A 98 -2.80 -16.05 -3.95
N ALA A 99 -2.91 -15.99 -2.62
CA ALA A 99 -2.06 -16.76 -1.72
C ALA A 99 -2.35 -18.27 -1.79
N LYS A 100 -3.61 -18.69 -1.91
CA LYS A 100 -3.97 -20.11 -2.09
C LYS A 100 -3.50 -20.65 -3.44
N ASP A 101 -3.62 -19.86 -4.50
CA ASP A 101 -3.09 -20.22 -5.82
C ASP A 101 -1.55 -20.29 -5.81
N HIS A 102 -0.90 -19.45 -4.98
CA HIS A 102 0.53 -19.51 -4.74
C HIS A 102 0.92 -20.86 -4.12
N GLU A 103 0.29 -21.29 -3.03
CA GLU A 103 0.62 -22.58 -2.37
C GLU A 103 0.51 -23.78 -3.31
N ARG A 104 -0.45 -23.77 -4.24
CA ARG A 104 -0.68 -24.90 -5.17
C ARG A 104 0.40 -25.05 -6.24
N VAL A 105 1.01 -23.95 -6.69
CA VAL A 105 1.95 -23.93 -7.82
C VAL A 105 3.39 -23.57 -7.40
N ALA A 106 3.56 -23.02 -6.20
CA ALA A 106 4.86 -22.58 -5.68
C ALA A 106 5.87 -23.72 -5.62
N ALA A 107 5.48 -24.93 -5.22
CA ALA A 107 6.43 -26.03 -5.11
C ALA A 107 7.14 -26.35 -6.43
N SER A 108 6.44 -26.31 -7.57
CA SER A 108 7.03 -26.60 -8.88
C SER A 108 7.78 -25.39 -9.46
N GLU A 109 7.27 -24.17 -9.27
CA GLU A 109 7.93 -22.94 -9.71
C GLU A 109 9.20 -22.64 -8.90
N ASP A 110 9.17 -22.84 -7.59
CA ASP A 110 10.32 -22.68 -6.69
C ASP A 110 11.38 -23.75 -6.98
N ALA A 111 10.97 -24.98 -7.27
CA ALA A 111 11.90 -26.03 -7.70
C ALA A 111 12.56 -25.69 -9.04
N ALA A 112 11.80 -25.18 -10.02
CA ALA A 112 12.32 -24.76 -11.32
C ALA A 112 13.26 -23.56 -11.21
N TYR A 113 12.90 -22.57 -10.37
CA TYR A 113 13.74 -21.43 -10.06
C TYR A 113 15.04 -21.86 -9.38
N LYS A 114 14.96 -22.71 -8.36
CA LYS A 114 16.13 -23.23 -7.65
C LYS A 114 17.05 -24.01 -8.58
N ALA A 115 16.51 -24.89 -9.42
CA ALA A 115 17.30 -25.62 -10.41
C ALA A 115 18.01 -24.68 -11.40
N ALA A 116 17.36 -23.59 -11.84
CA ALA A 116 18.00 -22.60 -12.70
C ALA A 116 19.07 -21.79 -11.96
N TYR A 117 18.85 -21.49 -10.68
CA TYR A 117 19.81 -20.79 -9.84
C TYR A 117 21.07 -21.63 -9.60
N ASP A 118 20.89 -22.91 -9.25
CA ASP A 118 21.97 -23.87 -9.07
C ASP A 118 22.78 -24.04 -10.37
N ALA A 119 22.11 -24.10 -11.53
CA ALA A 119 22.78 -24.14 -12.83
C ALA A 119 23.60 -22.87 -13.13
N ALA A 120 23.12 -21.69 -12.73
CA ALA A 120 23.85 -20.44 -12.89
C ALA A 120 25.10 -20.39 -12.00
N GLU A 121 25.03 -20.88 -10.76
CA GLU A 121 26.21 -20.99 -9.88
C GLU A 121 27.24 -21.98 -10.43
N VAL A 122 26.81 -23.14 -10.95
CA VAL A 122 27.73 -24.09 -11.62
C VAL A 122 28.43 -23.44 -12.82
N ALA A 123 27.70 -22.70 -13.65
CA ALA A 123 28.28 -21.99 -14.80
C ALA A 123 29.27 -20.89 -14.36
N LYS A 124 28.97 -20.19 -13.26
CA LYS A 124 29.86 -19.19 -12.66
C LYS A 124 31.16 -19.79 -12.14
N GLU A 125 31.10 -20.95 -11.49
CA GLU A 125 32.31 -21.68 -11.09
C GLU A 125 33.13 -22.13 -12.32
N ALA A 126 32.46 -22.54 -13.40
CA ALA A 126 33.11 -22.91 -14.65
C ALA A 126 33.86 -21.73 -15.29
N ILE A 127 33.29 -20.52 -15.24
CA ILE A 127 33.98 -19.28 -15.63
C ILE A 127 35.24 -19.10 -14.79
N GLY A 128 35.15 -19.17 -13.46
CA GLY A 128 36.31 -18.98 -12.59
C GLY A 128 37.44 -19.99 -12.86
N ARG A 129 37.11 -21.24 -13.21
CA ARG A 129 38.09 -22.24 -13.64
C ARG A 129 38.71 -21.90 -15.00
N ALA A 130 37.92 -21.49 -15.98
CA ALA A 130 38.40 -21.11 -17.31
C ALA A 130 39.26 -19.82 -17.28
N GLU A 131 38.89 -18.83 -16.47
CA GLU A 131 39.69 -17.62 -16.26
C GLU A 131 41.07 -17.95 -15.67
N LYS A 132 41.10 -18.88 -14.70
CA LYS A 132 42.36 -19.36 -14.12
C LYS A 132 43.23 -20.08 -15.15
N GLU A 133 42.64 -20.93 -15.99
CA GLU A 133 43.33 -21.64 -17.08
C GLU A 133 43.93 -20.65 -18.10
N VAL A 134 43.16 -19.65 -18.54
CA VAL A 134 43.65 -18.57 -19.41
C VAL A 134 44.79 -17.79 -18.74
N LYS A 135 44.68 -17.48 -17.44
CA LYS A 135 45.72 -16.76 -16.70
C LYS A 135 47.02 -17.55 -16.59
N GLU A 136 46.93 -18.86 -16.35
CA GLU A 136 48.10 -19.75 -16.27
C GLU A 136 48.79 -19.93 -17.63
N LEU A 137 48.02 -20.05 -18.72
CA LEU A 137 48.52 -20.13 -20.09
C LEU A 137 49.01 -18.79 -20.66
N ASN A 138 48.66 -17.67 -20.02
CA ASN A 138 49.15 -16.35 -20.38
C ASN A 138 50.33 -15.90 -19.48
N ASP A 139 50.80 -16.76 -18.57
CA ASP A 139 51.97 -16.50 -17.73
C ASP A 139 53.26 -16.86 -18.51
N PRO A 140 54.05 -15.86 -18.95
CA PRO A 140 55.26 -16.09 -19.74
C PRO A 140 56.34 -16.89 -18.99
N ARG A 141 56.25 -17.04 -17.66
CA ARG A 141 57.17 -17.88 -16.86
C ARG A 141 56.88 -19.38 -17.00
N ARG A 142 55.65 -19.76 -17.38
CA ARG A 142 55.21 -21.16 -17.52
C ARG A 142 55.21 -21.65 -18.96
N VAL A 143 54.84 -20.79 -19.91
CA VAL A 143 54.69 -21.16 -21.34
C VAL A 143 56.04 -21.42 -22.02
N ASN A 144 57.05 -20.60 -21.71
CA ASN A 144 58.40 -20.72 -22.29
C ASN A 144 59.17 -21.98 -21.86
N LEU A 145 58.68 -22.74 -20.88
CA LEU A 145 59.37 -23.93 -20.36
C LEU A 145 58.83 -25.27 -20.89
N ALA A 146 57.66 -25.31 -21.55
CA ALA A 146 56.94 -26.57 -21.79
C ALA A 146 56.33 -26.78 -23.19
N LEU A 147 56.03 -25.72 -23.96
CA LEU A 147 55.35 -25.80 -25.26
C LEU A 147 56.09 -24.93 -26.29
N GLY A 148 56.17 -25.39 -27.55
CA GLY A 148 56.66 -24.55 -28.63
C GLY A 148 55.75 -23.32 -28.84
N VAL A 149 56.29 -22.20 -29.33
CA VAL A 149 55.57 -20.91 -29.47
C VAL A 149 54.20 -21.06 -30.16
N LEU A 150 54.14 -21.85 -31.24
CA LEU A 150 52.90 -22.12 -32.00
C LEU A 150 51.87 -22.97 -31.21
N GLU A 151 52.34 -23.91 -30.38
CA GLU A 151 51.46 -24.76 -29.57
C GLU A 151 50.89 -24.01 -28.36
N GLY A 152 51.67 -23.09 -27.78
CA GLY A 152 51.24 -22.21 -26.70
C GLY A 152 50.15 -21.22 -27.14
N ASP A 153 50.31 -20.61 -28.31
CA ASP A 153 49.31 -19.68 -28.86
C ASP A 153 47.99 -20.39 -29.17
N GLN A 154 48.05 -21.62 -29.68
CA GLN A 154 46.85 -22.41 -29.97
C GLN A 154 46.14 -22.87 -28.69
N ALA A 155 46.89 -23.30 -27.66
CA ALA A 155 46.32 -23.64 -26.35
C ALA A 155 45.65 -22.43 -25.68
N LEU A 156 46.25 -21.23 -25.79
CA LEU A 156 45.66 -20.00 -25.27
C LEU A 156 44.38 -19.60 -26.03
N ALA A 157 44.37 -19.76 -27.36
CA ALA A 157 43.18 -19.50 -28.17
C ALA A 157 42.02 -20.44 -27.81
N ASP A 158 42.30 -21.72 -27.62
CA ASP A 158 41.30 -22.72 -27.19
C ASP A 158 40.78 -22.43 -25.77
N ALA A 159 41.65 -22.05 -24.84
CA ALA A 159 41.25 -21.65 -23.48
C ALA A 159 40.37 -20.40 -23.48
N ARG A 160 40.66 -19.39 -24.31
CA ARG A 160 39.81 -18.20 -24.48
C ARG A 160 38.45 -18.56 -25.07
N LYS A 161 38.42 -19.42 -26.09
CA LYS A 161 37.17 -19.90 -26.69
C LYS A 161 36.30 -20.65 -25.68
N LYS A 162 36.92 -21.45 -24.81
CA LYS A 162 36.26 -22.14 -23.69
C LYS A 162 35.71 -21.16 -22.65
N LEU A 163 36.48 -20.13 -22.30
CA LEU A 163 36.03 -19.05 -21.41
C LEU A 163 34.80 -18.33 -21.98
N ASP A 164 34.83 -17.96 -23.26
CA ASP A 164 33.70 -17.31 -23.94
C ASP A 164 32.45 -18.19 -23.94
N ALA A 165 32.61 -19.49 -24.16
CA ALA A 165 31.51 -20.45 -24.08
C ALA A 165 30.91 -20.50 -22.66
N CYS A 166 31.73 -20.58 -21.61
CA CYS A 166 31.28 -20.55 -20.22
C CYS A 166 30.56 -19.22 -19.87
N VAL A 167 31.05 -18.09 -20.36
CA VAL A 167 30.41 -16.78 -20.18
C VAL A 167 29.04 -16.72 -20.86
N GLN A 168 28.92 -17.26 -22.07
CA GLN A 168 27.62 -17.35 -22.75
C GLN A 168 26.64 -18.26 -22.01
N GLU A 169 27.11 -19.39 -21.49
CA GLU A 169 26.29 -20.33 -20.72
C GLU A 169 25.80 -19.69 -19.41
N TYR A 170 26.67 -18.98 -18.69
CA TYR A 170 26.28 -18.23 -17.49
C TYR A 170 25.25 -17.14 -17.80
N ARG A 171 25.39 -16.40 -18.90
CA ARG A 171 24.38 -15.41 -19.32
C ARG A 171 23.02 -16.08 -19.58
N ARG A 172 23.00 -17.19 -20.32
CA ARG A 172 21.76 -17.95 -20.58
C ARG A 172 21.14 -18.49 -19.30
N ALA A 173 21.95 -18.99 -18.37
CA ALA A 173 21.48 -19.48 -17.08
C ALA A 173 20.90 -18.33 -16.23
N THR A 174 21.56 -17.17 -16.22
CA THR A 174 21.10 -15.97 -15.51
C THR A 174 19.79 -15.45 -16.10
N ASP A 175 19.67 -15.36 -17.42
CA ASP A 175 18.42 -15.00 -18.09
C ASP A 175 17.28 -15.96 -17.72
N LYS A 176 17.58 -17.26 -17.58
CA LYS A 176 16.61 -18.27 -17.17
C LYS A 176 16.19 -18.09 -15.71
N VAL A 177 17.12 -17.76 -14.81
CA VAL A 177 16.83 -17.42 -13.40
C VAL A 177 15.89 -16.22 -13.32
N GLU A 178 16.16 -15.16 -14.08
CA GLU A 178 15.30 -13.97 -14.08
C GLU A 178 13.88 -14.28 -14.58
N ARG A 179 13.76 -15.09 -15.63
CA ARG A 179 12.46 -15.50 -16.20
C ARG A 179 11.67 -16.41 -15.28
N LEU A 180 12.34 -17.31 -14.56
CA LEU A 180 11.72 -18.27 -13.65
C LEU A 180 11.51 -17.73 -12.25
N LYS A 181 11.86 -16.47 -12.00
CA LYS A 181 11.65 -15.85 -10.69
C LYS A 181 10.18 -15.98 -10.26
N PRO A 182 9.90 -16.61 -9.12
CA PRO A 182 8.53 -16.82 -8.65
C PRO A 182 7.78 -15.49 -8.55
N LYS A 183 6.54 -15.49 -9.02
CA LYS A 183 5.67 -14.33 -8.83
C LYS A 183 5.05 -14.42 -7.43
N GLU A 184 5.25 -13.42 -6.59
CA GLU A 184 4.58 -13.30 -5.29
C GLU A 184 3.39 -12.33 -5.32
N GLY A 185 2.43 -12.52 -4.40
CA GLY A 185 1.35 -11.57 -4.08
C GLY A 185 0.43 -11.19 -5.26
N ILE A 186 0.00 -9.92 -5.30
CA ILE A 186 -0.95 -9.41 -6.32
C ILE A 186 -0.44 -9.54 -7.76
N ALA A 187 0.85 -9.78 -7.94
CA ALA A 187 1.43 -9.89 -9.26
C ALA A 187 1.30 -11.29 -9.89
N ARG A 188 0.86 -12.30 -9.11
CA ARG A 188 0.32 -13.54 -9.66
C ARG A 188 -1.05 -13.34 -10.31
N LEU A 189 -1.83 -12.37 -9.82
CA LEU A 189 -3.14 -12.11 -10.37
C LEU A 189 -3.04 -11.74 -11.85
N ASN A 190 -4.00 -12.26 -12.61
CA ASN A 190 -4.27 -11.82 -13.97
C ASN A 190 -4.45 -10.30 -14.01
N LYS A 191 -4.07 -9.67 -15.13
CA LYS A 191 -4.08 -8.22 -15.30
C LYS A 191 -5.39 -7.57 -14.83
N ARG A 192 -6.54 -8.19 -15.14
CA ARG A 192 -7.87 -7.72 -14.72
C ARG A 192 -8.06 -7.71 -13.20
N TRP A 193 -7.74 -8.81 -12.53
CA TRP A 193 -7.88 -8.92 -11.07
C TRP A 193 -6.92 -8.00 -10.32
N ARG A 194 -5.71 -7.81 -10.85
CA ARG A 194 -4.75 -6.84 -10.30
C ARG A 194 -5.30 -5.41 -10.38
N ILE A 195 -5.84 -5.02 -11.54
CA ILE A 195 -6.45 -3.71 -11.71
C ILE A 195 -7.64 -3.55 -10.76
N ALA A 196 -8.54 -4.55 -10.68
CA ALA A 196 -9.69 -4.51 -9.80
C ALA A 196 -9.31 -4.35 -8.32
N ALA A 197 -8.34 -5.12 -7.82
CA ALA A 197 -7.86 -5.01 -6.43
C ALA A 197 -7.26 -3.63 -6.14
N ARG A 198 -6.49 -3.06 -7.07
CA ARG A 198 -5.89 -1.72 -6.92
C ARG A 198 -6.95 -0.62 -6.97
N SER A 199 -7.90 -0.72 -7.89
CA SER A 199 -9.02 0.23 -7.97
C SER A 199 -9.88 0.17 -6.71
N ALA A 200 -10.20 -1.03 -6.22
CA ALA A 200 -10.95 -1.20 -4.99
C ALA A 200 -10.21 -0.63 -3.77
N PHE A 201 -8.90 -0.88 -3.66
CA PHE A 201 -8.08 -0.31 -2.60
C PHE A 201 -8.04 1.23 -2.66
N SER A 202 -7.84 1.80 -3.85
CA SER A 202 -7.83 3.25 -4.05
C SER A 202 -9.18 3.88 -3.71
N LEU A 203 -10.27 3.28 -4.18
CA LEU A 203 -11.63 3.73 -3.86
C LEU A 203 -11.94 3.62 -2.37
N ALA A 204 -11.42 2.59 -1.68
CA ALA A 204 -11.57 2.46 -0.24
C ALA A 204 -10.86 3.59 0.51
N ILE A 205 -9.64 3.94 0.10
CA ILE A 205 -8.88 5.08 0.65
C ILE A 205 -9.63 6.39 0.42
N CYS A 206 -10.14 6.63 -0.79
CA CYS A 206 -10.91 7.84 -1.10
C CYS A 206 -12.21 7.92 -0.30
N ALA A 207 -12.97 6.82 -0.22
CA ALA A 207 -14.20 6.77 0.56
C ALA A 207 -13.93 7.06 2.05
N HIS A 208 -12.91 6.44 2.63
CA HIS A 208 -12.50 6.68 4.01
C HIS A 208 -12.05 8.13 4.24
N TYR A 209 -11.29 8.72 3.31
CA TYR A 209 -10.87 10.12 3.40
C TYR A 209 -12.04 11.10 3.34
N ILE A 210 -13.00 10.87 2.44
CA ILE A 210 -14.26 11.65 2.38
C ILE A 210 -15.03 11.51 3.69
N GLY A 211 -15.14 10.28 4.22
CA GLY A 211 -15.76 10.01 5.51
C GLY A 211 -15.12 10.83 6.64
N LEU A 212 -13.79 10.86 6.72
CA LEU A 212 -13.07 11.68 7.71
C LEU A 212 -13.35 13.18 7.56
N GLY A 213 -13.48 13.68 6.33
CA GLY A 213 -13.93 15.05 6.09
C GLY A 213 -15.31 15.30 6.68
N CYS A 214 -16.26 14.39 6.44
CA CYS A 214 -17.62 14.50 6.99
C CYS A 214 -17.66 14.42 8.51
N VAL A 215 -16.82 13.59 9.13
CA VAL A 215 -16.62 13.56 10.60
C VAL A 215 -16.15 14.92 11.09
N GLY A 216 -15.18 15.52 10.39
CA GLY A 216 -14.66 16.83 10.73
C GLY A 216 -15.77 17.89 10.75
N PHE A 217 -16.60 17.94 9.71
CA PHE A 217 -17.75 18.84 9.68
C PHE A 217 -18.76 18.56 10.79
N ALA A 218 -19.12 17.30 11.04
CA ALA A 218 -20.04 16.96 12.12
C ALA A 218 -19.52 17.37 13.51
N PHE A 219 -18.22 17.17 13.77
CA PHE A 219 -17.58 17.60 15.01
C PHE A 219 -17.51 19.14 15.11
N TYR A 220 -17.24 19.81 13.99
CA TYR A 220 -17.22 21.27 13.91
C TYR A 220 -18.59 21.87 14.26
N TYR A 221 -19.69 21.36 13.68
CA TYR A 221 -21.04 21.82 14.01
C TYR A 221 -21.42 21.53 15.47
N SER A 222 -21.00 20.39 16.02
CA SER A 222 -21.17 20.07 17.44
C SER A 222 -20.49 21.12 18.33
N LEU A 223 -19.29 21.55 17.97
CA LEU A 223 -18.55 22.58 18.69
C LEU A 223 -19.19 23.96 18.53
N GLU A 224 -19.76 24.27 17.36
CA GLU A 224 -20.53 25.50 17.18
C GLU A 224 -21.74 25.55 18.11
N ILE A 225 -22.45 24.43 18.29
CA ILE A 225 -23.55 24.34 19.28
C ILE A 225 -23.01 24.56 20.70
N GLU A 226 -21.97 23.83 21.12
CA GLU A 226 -21.41 23.92 22.48
C GLU A 226 -20.85 25.32 22.80
N THR A 227 -20.24 25.98 21.82
CA THR A 227 -19.61 27.31 21.98
C THR A 227 -20.55 28.46 21.64
N LYS A 228 -21.83 28.19 21.34
CA LYS A 228 -22.81 29.18 20.89
C LYS A 228 -22.30 30.00 19.71
N CYS A 229 -21.70 29.33 18.74
CA CYS A 229 -21.07 29.89 17.55
C CYS A 229 -19.88 30.84 17.85
N MET A 230 -19.22 30.71 19.02
CA MET A 230 -18.00 31.44 19.36
C MET A 230 -16.76 30.55 19.25
N THR A 231 -16.45 30.11 18.03
CA THR A 231 -15.38 29.15 17.77
C THR A 231 -13.99 29.76 17.99
N SER A 232 -13.15 29.12 18.81
CA SER A 232 -11.78 29.56 19.10
C SER A 232 -10.78 29.22 17.99
N PHE A 233 -9.80 30.09 17.77
CA PHE A 233 -8.66 29.86 16.86
C PHE A 233 -7.91 28.56 17.17
N LEU A 234 -7.79 28.20 18.45
CA LEU A 234 -7.10 26.97 18.88
C LEU A 234 -7.81 25.71 18.36
N THR A 235 -9.14 25.72 18.33
CA THR A 235 -9.96 24.63 17.81
C THR A 235 -9.73 24.44 16.30
N ILE A 236 -9.75 25.55 15.55
CA ILE A 236 -9.48 25.54 14.11
C ILE A 236 -8.06 25.01 13.82
N LEU A 237 -7.07 25.41 14.63
CA LEU A 237 -5.69 24.94 14.48
C LEU A 237 -5.56 23.42 14.67
N LEU A 238 -6.23 22.84 15.68
CA LEU A 238 -6.22 21.39 15.94
C LEU A 238 -6.87 20.61 14.79
N PHE A 239 -7.95 21.14 14.22
CA PHE A 239 -8.59 20.59 13.01
C PHE A 239 -7.65 20.58 11.81
N VAL A 240 -6.95 21.69 11.57
CA VAL A 240 -5.97 21.81 10.48
C VAL A 240 -4.84 20.80 10.66
N LEU A 241 -4.27 20.67 11.85
CA LEU A 241 -3.21 19.70 12.13
C LEU A 241 -3.67 18.27 11.89
N THR A 242 -4.87 17.91 12.39
CA THR A 242 -5.46 16.58 12.16
C THR A 242 -5.71 16.33 10.67
N GLY A 243 -6.19 17.35 9.95
CA GLY A 243 -6.39 17.33 8.51
C GLY A 243 -5.09 17.10 7.73
N VAL A 244 -4.01 17.77 8.10
CA VAL A 244 -2.67 17.60 7.48
C VAL A 244 -2.15 16.18 7.68
N VAL A 245 -2.21 15.65 8.91
CA VAL A 245 -1.77 14.29 9.20
C VAL A 245 -2.61 13.27 8.43
N SER A 246 -3.94 13.40 8.48
CA SER A 246 -4.86 12.53 7.75
C SER A 246 -4.58 12.55 6.25
N THR A 247 -4.46 13.74 5.65
CA THR A 247 -4.19 13.91 4.21
C THR A 247 -2.86 13.27 3.83
N THR A 248 -1.82 13.43 4.66
CA THR A 248 -0.51 12.83 4.41
C THR A 248 -0.59 11.31 4.42
N ILE A 249 -1.26 10.70 5.40
CA ILE A 249 -1.44 9.24 5.48
C ILE A 249 -2.21 8.70 4.28
N HIS A 250 -3.36 9.31 3.95
CA HIS A 250 -4.18 8.87 2.81
C HIS A 250 -3.46 9.07 1.48
N GLY A 251 -2.74 10.18 1.33
CA GLY A 251 -1.92 10.47 0.16
C GLY A 251 -0.82 9.42 -0.06
N LEU A 252 -0.12 9.02 1.01
CA LEU A 252 0.88 7.95 0.96
C LEU A 252 0.27 6.60 0.57
N LEU A 253 -0.87 6.23 1.18
CA LEU A 253 -1.55 4.97 0.86
C LEU A 253 -2.05 4.95 -0.59
N LEU A 254 -2.60 6.07 -1.07
CA LEU A 254 -3.07 6.22 -2.44
C LEU A 254 -1.90 6.15 -3.42
N TRP A 255 -0.79 6.83 -3.11
CA TRP A 255 0.44 6.76 -3.89
C TRP A 255 0.97 5.32 -4.02
N VAL A 256 1.01 4.58 -2.92
CA VAL A 256 1.39 3.15 -2.93
C VAL A 256 0.46 2.35 -3.84
N SER A 257 -0.86 2.57 -3.74
CA SER A 257 -1.84 1.90 -4.61
C SER A 257 -1.56 2.16 -6.10
N LEU A 258 -1.18 3.38 -6.47
CA LEU A 258 -0.99 3.82 -7.85
C LEU A 258 0.38 3.46 -8.45
N THR A 259 1.43 3.32 -7.62
CA THR A 259 2.80 3.12 -8.12
C THR A 259 3.32 1.68 -8.08
N GLN A 260 2.63 0.77 -7.39
CA GLN A 260 3.02 -0.64 -7.30
C GLN A 260 2.67 -1.44 -8.60
N ASN A 261 3.60 -1.56 -9.57
CA ASN A 261 3.43 -2.37 -10.80
C ASN A 261 3.93 -3.83 -10.71
#